data_AF-A0A2Z4VYH3-F1
#
_entry.id   AF-A0A2Z4VYH3-F1
#
_cell.length_a   1.000
_cell.length_b   1.000
_cell.length_c   1.000
_cell.angle_alpha   90.00
_cell.angle_beta   90.00
_cell.angle_gamma   90.00
#
_symmetry.space_group_name_H-M   'P 1'
#
loop_
_entity.id
_entity.type
_entity.pdbx_description
1 polymer ?
#
loop_
_entity_poly.entity_id
_entity_poly.type
_entity_poly.pdbx_seq_one_letter_code
_entity_poly.pdbx_strand_id
1 'polypeptide(L)'
;MKLKGTLLSSALLMLVLVTAVFYAQLLGHQLQQATYQRQSMYYRARTLAVLAQKLDLKPGQKASSAQGQVEMLKDQVKVFLPNGQKYTLDQIN
;
A
#
# COMPACT_ATOMS: atom_id res chain seq x y z
N MET A 1 0.83 -51.02 22.39
CA MET A 1 0.47 -49.63 22.74
C MET A 1 1.44 -48.56 22.22
N LYS A 2 2.76 -48.81 22.09
CA LYS A 2 3.75 -47.81 21.63
C LYS A 2 3.53 -47.26 20.20
N LEU A 3 2.99 -48.07 19.28
CA LEU A 3 2.75 -47.67 17.88
C LEU A 3 1.64 -46.60 17.73
N LYS A 4 0.62 -46.63 18.58
CA LYS A 4 -0.51 -45.68 18.51
C LYS A 4 -0.11 -44.29 19.00
N GLY A 5 0.72 -44.20 20.04
CA GLY A 5 1.23 -42.93 20.57
C GLY A 5 2.26 -42.24 19.66
N THR A 6 3.06 -43.02 18.93
CA THR A 6 3.99 -42.50 17.93
C THR A 6 3.25 -41.95 16.70
N LEU A 7 2.20 -42.65 16.23
CA LEU A 7 1.34 -42.15 15.15
C LEU A 7 0.58 -40.86 15.54
N LEU A 8 0.04 -40.80 16.76
CA LEU A 8 -0.65 -39.60 17.28
C LEU A 8 0.28 -38.39 17.42
N SER A 9 1.49 -38.60 17.95
CA SER A 9 2.47 -37.51 18.08
C SER A 9 2.99 -37.02 16.72
N SER A 10 3.23 -37.92 15.75
CA SER A 10 3.57 -37.51 14.38
C SER A 10 2.43 -36.74 13.69
N ALA A 11 1.17 -37.14 13.92
CA ALA A 11 0.01 -36.46 13.36
C ALA A 11 -0.16 -35.05 13.96
N LEU A 12 0.06 -34.91 15.28
CA LEU A 12 0.05 -33.61 15.96
C LEU A 12 1.17 -32.70 15.45
N LEU A 13 2.38 -33.22 15.26
CA LEU A 13 3.49 -32.45 14.69
C LEU A 13 3.19 -32.00 13.26
N MET A 14 2.62 -32.87 12.43
CA MET A 14 2.17 -32.53 11.08
C MET A 14 1.10 -31.44 11.10
N LEU A 15 0.11 -31.54 11.99
CA LEU A 15 -0.94 -30.54 12.14
C LEU A 15 -0.35 -29.17 12.51
N VAL A 16 0.58 -29.12 13.46
CA VAL A 16 1.26 -27.88 13.87
C VAL A 16 2.05 -27.28 12.71
N LEU A 17 2.79 -28.09 11.95
CA LEU A 17 3.54 -27.65 10.77
C LEU A 17 2.63 -27.06 9.69
N VAL A 18 1.55 -27.75 9.33
CA VAL A 18 0.59 -27.26 8.32
C VAL A 18 -0.05 -25.96 8.79
N THR A 19 -0.41 -25.87 10.06
CA THR A 19 -1.00 -24.64 10.64
C THR A 19 0.01 -23.49 10.58
N ALA A 20 1.27 -23.71 10.95
CA ALA A 20 2.31 -22.69 10.89
C ALA A 20 2.57 -22.19 9.46
N VAL A 21 2.65 -23.09 8.48
CA VAL A 21 2.81 -22.73 7.06
C VAL A 21 1.63 -21.92 6.57
N PHE A 22 0.40 -22.34 6.90
CA PHE A 22 -0.81 -21.63 6.51
C PHE A 22 -0.84 -20.20 7.09
N TYR A 23 -0.50 -20.03 8.37
CA TYR A 23 -0.40 -18.71 9.00
C TYR A 23 0.67 -17.84 8.34
N ALA A 24 1.84 -18.39 8.02
CA ALA A 24 2.90 -17.65 7.33
C ALA A 24 2.45 -17.16 5.95
N GLN A 25 1.76 -18.00 5.18
CA GLN A 25 1.19 -17.62 3.89
C GLN A 25 0.12 -16.53 4.02
N LEU A 26 -0.79 -16.66 5.00
CA LEU A 26 -1.82 -15.67 5.26
C LEU A 26 -1.22 -14.30 5.61
N LEU A 27 -0.22 -14.27 6.50
CA LEU A 27 0.50 -13.04 6.85
C LEU A 27 1.23 -12.45 5.65
N GLY A 28 1.87 -13.29 4.83
CA GLY A 28 2.52 -12.89 3.59
C GLY A 28 1.55 -12.19 2.63
N HIS A 29 0.36 -12.77 2.41
CA HIS A 29 -0.66 -12.17 1.57
C HIS A 29 -1.17 -10.82 2.11
N GLN A 30 -1.39 -10.70 3.41
CA GLN A 30 -1.82 -9.44 4.03
C GLN A 30 -0.76 -8.34 3.87
N LEU A 31 0.52 -8.67 4.09
CA LEU A 31 1.63 -7.74 3.90
C LEU A 31 1.78 -7.31 2.44
N GLN A 32 1.60 -8.25 1.51
CA GLN A 32 1.66 -7.97 0.08
C GLN A 32 0.51 -7.04 -0.35
N GLN A 33 -0.72 -7.30 0.12
CA GLN A 33 -1.86 -6.40 -0.13
C GLN A 33 -1.62 -4.99 0.42
N ALA A 34 -1.11 -4.87 1.64
CA ALA A 34 -0.78 -3.57 2.24
C ALA A 34 0.29 -2.82 1.44
N THR A 35 1.31 -3.55 0.95
CA THR A 35 2.37 -2.97 0.10
C THR A 35 1.82 -2.47 -1.23
N TYR A 36 1.00 -3.27 -1.91
CA TYR A 36 0.35 -2.85 -3.15
C TYR A 36 -0.57 -1.65 -2.96
N GLN A 37 -1.33 -1.62 -1.86
CA GLN A 37 -2.17 -0.47 -1.52
C GLN A 37 -1.32 0.79 -1.36
N ARG A 38 -0.20 0.74 -0.63
CA ARG A 38 0.70 1.89 -0.51
C ARG A 38 1.28 2.34 -1.85
N GLN A 39 1.75 1.41 -2.67
CA GLN A 39 2.29 1.73 -3.99
C GLN A 39 1.24 2.36 -4.90
N SER A 40 0.04 1.77 -4.98
CA SER A 40 -1.04 2.31 -5.80
C SER A 40 -1.44 3.74 -5.37
N MET A 41 -1.46 4.03 -4.06
CA MET A 41 -1.73 5.38 -3.55
C MET A 41 -0.62 6.38 -3.92
N TYR A 42 0.65 5.96 -3.81
CA TYR A 42 1.77 6.77 -4.26
C TYR A 42 1.67 7.09 -5.76
N TYR A 43 1.38 6.10 -6.61
CA TYR A 43 1.20 6.32 -8.04
C TYR A 43 0.01 7.22 -8.34
N ARG A 44 -1.12 7.08 -7.64
CA ARG A 44 -2.25 8.02 -7.77
C ARG A 44 -1.84 9.45 -7.43
N ALA A 45 -1.11 9.64 -6.32
CA ALA A 45 -0.61 10.95 -5.96
C ALA A 45 0.35 11.51 -7.03
N ARG A 46 1.24 10.67 -7.58
CA ARG A 46 2.14 11.06 -8.66
C ARG A 46 1.38 11.48 -9.92
N THR A 47 0.36 10.72 -10.32
CA THR A 47 -0.49 11.07 -11.47
C THR A 47 -1.21 12.39 -11.26
N LEU A 48 -1.79 12.63 -10.09
CA LEU A 48 -2.42 13.91 -9.77
C LEU A 48 -1.43 15.07 -9.81
N ALA A 49 -0.20 14.87 -9.31
CA ALA A 49 0.84 15.88 -9.40
C ALA A 49 1.27 16.18 -10.85
N VAL A 50 1.38 15.15 -11.70
CA VAL A 50 1.66 15.32 -13.14
C VAL A 50 0.52 16.08 -13.82
N LEU A 51 -0.72 15.71 -13.54
CA LEU A 51 -1.90 16.35 -14.12
C LEU A 51 -1.98 17.82 -13.71
N ALA A 52 -1.72 18.13 -12.44
CA ALA A 52 -1.65 19.49 -11.93
C ALA A 52 -0.59 20.33 -12.65
N GLN A 53 0.59 19.75 -12.92
CA GLN A 53 1.64 20.41 -13.70
C GLN A 53 1.24 20.61 -15.17
N LYS A 54 0.61 19.62 -15.80
CA LYS A 54 0.12 19.72 -17.19
C LYS A 54 -1.04 20.69 -17.38
N LEU A 55 -1.75 21.01 -16.30
CA LEU A 55 -2.79 22.04 -16.28
C LEU A 55 -2.20 23.46 -16.09
N ASP A 56 -0.87 23.61 -16.10
CA ASP A 56 -0.13 24.86 -15.89
C ASP A 56 -0.58 25.63 -14.63
N LEU A 57 -0.89 24.88 -13.56
CA LEU A 57 -1.25 25.46 -12.28
C LEU A 57 -0.06 26.24 -11.70
N LYS A 58 -0.29 27.51 -11.38
CA LYS A 58 0.74 28.37 -10.80
C LYS A 58 0.99 28.03 -9.33
N PRO A 59 2.18 28.32 -8.78
CA PRO A 59 2.44 28.18 -7.36
C PRO A 59 1.39 28.92 -6.50
N GLY A 60 0.90 28.26 -5.47
CA GLY A 60 -0.19 28.72 -4.60
C GLY A 60 -1.60 28.33 -5.08
N GLN A 61 -1.75 27.81 -6.30
CA GLN A 61 -3.04 27.34 -6.78
C GLN A 61 -3.36 25.94 -6.28
N LYS A 62 -4.66 25.71 -6.07
CA LYS A 62 -5.22 24.44 -5.64
C LYS A 62 -6.17 23.91 -6.70
N ALA A 63 -6.07 22.62 -6.98
CA ALA A 63 -7.01 21.89 -7.82
C ALA A 63 -7.64 20.76 -7.02
N SER A 64 -8.92 20.51 -7.23
CA SER A 64 -9.67 19.45 -6.55
C SER A 64 -10.30 18.53 -7.57
N SER A 65 -10.26 17.24 -7.30
CA SER A 65 -10.91 16.20 -8.08
C SER A 65 -11.52 15.17 -7.14
N ALA A 66 -12.39 14.31 -7.68
CA ALA A 66 -12.89 13.14 -6.94
C ALA A 66 -11.77 12.20 -6.46
N GLN A 67 -10.60 12.24 -7.12
CA GLN A 67 -9.45 11.40 -6.77
C GLN A 67 -8.52 12.04 -5.74
N GLY A 68 -8.74 13.30 -5.37
CA GLY A 68 -7.92 14.04 -4.41
C GLY A 68 -7.75 15.51 -4.75
N GLN A 69 -7.13 16.24 -3.83
CA GLN A 69 -6.79 17.65 -3.97
C GLN A 69 -5.29 17.80 -4.17
N VAL A 70 -4.91 18.83 -4.92
CA VAL A 70 -3.51 19.16 -5.21
C VAL A 70 -3.28 20.63 -4.91
N GLU A 71 -2.14 20.94 -4.33
CA GLU A 71 -1.64 22.29 -4.10
C GLU A 71 -0.26 22.42 -4.74
N MET A 72 -0.14 23.32 -5.71
CA MET A 72 1.13 23.63 -6.35
C MET A 72 1.96 24.52 -5.44
N LEU A 73 3.19 24.10 -5.17
CA LEU A 73 4.23 24.92 -4.55
C LEU A 73 5.23 25.34 -5.63
N LYS A 74 6.26 26.09 -5.22
CA LYS A 74 7.29 26.58 -6.15
C LYS A 74 8.00 25.45 -6.90
N ASP A 75 8.56 24.50 -6.16
CA ASP A 75 9.35 23.37 -6.71
C ASP A 75 8.73 22.00 -6.41
N GLN A 76 7.58 22.00 -5.73
CA GLN A 76 6.92 20.79 -5.22
C GLN A 76 5.42 20.83 -5.48
N VAL A 77 4.80 19.67 -5.34
CA VAL A 77 3.36 19.47 -5.45
C VAL A 77 2.88 18.69 -4.23
N LYS A 78 1.99 19.30 -3.46
CA LYS A 78 1.32 18.63 -2.33
C LYS A 78 0.03 18.00 -2.82
N VAL A 79 -0.14 16.71 -2.57
CA VAL A 79 -1.34 15.95 -2.94
C VAL A 79 -2.01 15.40 -1.69
N PHE A 80 -3.30 15.65 -1.57
CA PHE A 80 -4.18 15.20 -0.51
C PHE A 80 -5.15 14.19 -1.09
N LEU A 81 -4.99 12.92 -0.74
CA LEU A 81 -5.87 11.86 -1.20
C LEU A 81 -7.15 11.79 -0.34
N PRO A 82 -8.29 11.30 -0.87
CA PRO A 82 -9.56 11.22 -0.16
C PRO A 82 -9.54 10.35 1.10
N ASN A 83 -8.58 9.43 1.18
CA ASN A 83 -8.35 8.57 2.35
C ASN A 83 -7.58 9.28 3.49
N GLY A 84 -7.32 10.58 3.38
CA GLY A 84 -6.58 11.37 4.36
C GLY A 84 -5.05 11.31 4.21
N GLN A 85 -4.52 10.51 3.28
CA GLN A 85 -3.08 10.46 3.03
C GLN A 85 -2.60 11.72 2.31
N LYS A 86 -1.39 12.15 2.66
CA LYS A 86 -0.76 13.35 2.12
C LYS A 86 0.60 12.98 1.54
N TYR A 87 0.86 13.43 0.32
CA TYR A 87 2.12 13.24 -0.37
C TYR A 87 2.69 14.59 -0.77
N THR A 88 3.99 14.77 -0.60
CA THR A 88 4.72 15.91 -1.15
C THR A 88 5.69 15.35 -2.17
N LEU A 89 5.57 15.80 -3.40
CA LEU A 89 6.32 15.27 -4.53
C LEU A 89 7.06 16.43 -5.21
N ASP A 90 8.30 16.22 -5.61
CA ASP A 90 9.01 17.20 -6.43
C ASP A 90 8.31 17.33 -7.79
N GLN A 91 8.35 18.56 -8.33
CA GLN A 91 7.90 18.81 -9.69
C GLN A 91 8.69 17.95 -10.67
N ILE A 92 8.01 17.49 -11.71
CA ILE A 92 8.59 16.64 -12.73
C ILE A 92 9.00 17.58 -13.84
N ASN A 93 10.30 17.83 -13.95
CA ASN A 93 10.87 18.55 -15.09
C ASN A 93 10.53 17.84 -16.41
#